data_AF-A0A4Q3TX62-F1
#
_entry.id   AF-A0A4Q3TX62-F1
#
_cell.length_a   1.000
_cell.length_b   1.000
_cell.length_c   1.000
_cell.angle_alpha   90.00
_cell.angle_beta   90.00
_cell.angle_gamma   90.00
#
_symmetry.space_group_name_H-M   'P 1'
#
loop_
_entity.id
_entity.type
_entity.pdbx_description
1 polymer ?
#
loop_
_entity_poly.entity_id
_entity_poly.type
_entity_poly.pdbx_seq_one_letter_code
_entity_poly.pdbx_strand_id
1 'polypeptide(L)' 'MVKRRKIYEGKAKILYEGPEPGTLIQYFK' A
#
# COMPACT_ATOMS: atom_id res chain seq x y z
N MET A 1 -8.62 8.23 -12.17
CA MET A 1 -8.14 8.22 -10.78
C MET A 1 -7.68 6.81 -10.43
N VAL A 2 -6.36 6.58 -10.36
CA VAL A 2 -5.80 5.28 -9.94
C VAL A 2 -6.13 5.07 -8.46
N LYS A 3 -7.11 4.21 -8.18
CA LYS A 3 -7.34 3.71 -6.82
C LYS A 3 -6.12 2.88 -6.44
N ARG A 4 -5.20 3.44 -5.66
CA ARG A 4 -4.08 2.69 -5.06
C ARG A 4 -4.66 1.46 -4.36
N ARG A 5 -4.37 0.26 -4.89
CA ARG A 5 -4.86 -0.99 -4.33
C ARG A 5 -4.17 -1.21 -2.99
N LYS A 6 -4.96 -1.18 -1.91
CA LYS A 6 -4.53 -1.52 -0.56
C LYS A 6 -4.33 -3.03 -0.54
N ILE A 7 -3.09 -3.47 -0.34
CA ILE A 7 -2.74 -4.89 -0.37
C ILE A 7 -2.94 -5.51 1.00
N TYR A 8 -2.67 -4.73 2.06
CA TYR A 8 -2.82 -5.20 3.43
C TYR A 8 -3.13 -4.04 4.38
N GLU A 9 -4.03 -4.28 5.33
CA GLU A 9 -4.27 -3.40 6.45
C GLU A 9 -4.03 -4.14 7.76
N GLY A 10 -2.98 -3.73 8.46
CA GLY A 10 -2.71 -4.16 9.82
C GLY A 10 -3.12 -3.10 10.85
N LYS A 11 -2.95 -3.47 12.12
CA LYS A 11 -3.19 -2.58 13.26
C LYS A 11 -2.23 -1.39 13.30
N ALA A 12 -0.96 -1.61 12.91
CA ALA A 12 0.10 -0.61 12.98
C ALA A 12 0.50 -0.01 11.63
N LYS A 13 0.10 -0.62 10.51
CA LYS A 13 0.48 -0.15 9.17
C LYS A 13 -0.45 -0.61 8.07
N ILE A 14 -0.43 0.11 6.97
CA ILE A 14 -1.16 -0.13 5.73
C ILE A 14 -0.14 -0.29 4.61
N LEU A 15 -0.28 -1.34 3.79
CA LEU A 15 0.49 -1.50 2.57
C LEU A 15 -0.36 -1.18 1.34
N TYR A 16 0.23 -0.41 0.44
CA TYR A 16 -0.30 -0.10 -0.87
C TYR A 16 0.62 -0.64 -1.96
N GLU A 17 0.03 -0.98 -3.11
CA GLU A 17 0.78 -1.23 -4.33
C GLU A 17 1.46 0.08 -4.78
N GLY A 18 2.76 -0.01 -5.05
CA GLY A 18 3.54 1.07 -5.63
C GLY A 18 3.19 1.30 -7.10
N PRO A 19 3.64 2.43 -7.68
CA PRO A 19 3.41 2.72 -9.10
C PRO A 19 4.18 1.77 -10.03
N GLU A 20 5.29 1.20 -9.55
CA GLU A 20 6.09 0.22 -10.27
C GLU A 20 5.76 -1.21 -9.82
N PRO A 21 5.67 -2.18 -10.75
CA PRO A 21 5.41 -3.57 -10.40
C PRO A 21 6.50 -4.10 -9.46
N GLY A 22 6.09 -4.66 -8.34
CA GLY A 22 7.00 -5.15 -7.30
C GLY A 22 7.39 -4.10 -6.24
N THR A 23 6.95 -2.84 -6.39
CA THR A 23 7.14 -1.82 -5.35
C THR A 23 5.96 -1.79 -4.40
N LEU A 24 6.25 -1.58 -3.11
CA LEU A 24 5.25 -1.48 -2.04
C LEU A 24 5.45 -0.17 -1.29
N ILE A 25 4.35 0.54 -1.03
CA ILE A 25 4.35 1.74 -0.22
C ILE A 25 3.75 1.38 1.14
N GLN A 26 4.55 1.50 2.19
CA GLN A 26 4.13 1.23 3.56
C GLN A 26 3.81 2.53 4.29
N TYR A 27 2.58 2.65 4.76
CA TYR A 27 2.11 3.74 5.59
C TYR A 27 1.97 3.24 7.02
N PHE A 28 2.63 3.86 7.98
CA PHE A 28 2.41 3.55 9.40
C PHE A 28 1.19 4.32 9.90
N LYS A 29 0.36 3.67 10.71
CA LYS A 29 -0.75 4.33 11.40
C LYS A 29 -0.22 5.13 12.58
#